data_AF-A0A397L3V6-F1
#
_entry.id   AF-A0A397L3V6-F1
#
_cell.length_a   1.000
_cell.length_b   1.000
_cell.length_c   1.000
_cell.angle_alpha   90.00
_cell.angle_beta   90.00
_cell.angle_gamma   90.00
#
_symmetry.space_group_name_H-M   'P 1'
#
loop_
_entity.id
_entity.type
_entity.pdbx_description
1 polymer ?
#
loop_
_entity_poly.entity_id
_entity_poly.type
_entity_poly.pdbx_seq_one_letter_code
_entity_poly.pdbx_strand_id
1 'polypeptide(L)'
;MSDKEVICTDEVDPLNFENQLDLKEEELLSASCRLVKIFPHVISNYDGNDPKRIMGKLDMEMFVEAYRDKATEYDTQDMIRERASETHELWSNIVRAANLQLDPNADNAPFRPYRVESLEILKEELGLTLYRHIRKAFREVRVAAKYRVHFRPWNTREDKEANFDSLLTSLTPTWPLG
;
A
#
# COMPACT_ATOMS: atom_id res chain seq x y z
N MET A 1 -0.61 -17.53 52.54
CA MET A 1 -1.16 -17.76 51.19
C MET A 1 -1.67 -16.42 50.70
N SER A 2 -0.98 -15.83 49.73
CA SER A 2 -1.43 -14.61 49.05
C SER A 2 -1.20 -14.90 47.57
N ASP A 3 -2.28 -15.33 46.92
CA ASP A 3 -2.31 -15.54 45.48
C ASP A 3 -2.18 -14.17 44.82
N LYS A 4 -1.02 -13.92 44.21
CA LYS A 4 -0.87 -12.84 43.25
C LYS A 4 -1.44 -13.36 41.94
N GLU A 5 -2.66 -12.93 41.62
CA GLU A 5 -3.16 -13.01 40.26
C GLU A 5 -2.19 -12.26 39.34
N VAL A 6 -1.46 -13.02 38.53
CA VAL A 6 -0.73 -12.49 37.38
C VAL A 6 -1.79 -12.25 36.31
N ILE A 7 -2.26 -11.01 36.22
CA ILE A 7 -3.09 -10.57 35.10
C ILE A 7 -2.13 -10.41 33.90
N CYS A 8 -2.01 -11.46 33.10
CA CYS A 8 -1.47 -11.38 31.75
C CYS A 8 -2.50 -10.68 30.86
N THR A 9 -2.50 -9.35 30.83
CA THR A 9 -3.11 -8.60 29.73
C THR A 9 -2.09 -8.53 28.60
N ASP A 10 -2.05 -9.58 27.76
CA ASP A 10 -1.49 -9.51 26.41
C ASP A 10 -2.42 -8.64 25.55
N GLU A 11 -2.56 -7.35 25.89
CA GLU A 11 -3.14 -6.38 24.97
C GLU A 11 -2.14 -6.22 23.82
N VAL A 12 -2.36 -7.00 22.76
CA VAL A 12 -1.64 -6.84 21.49
C VAL A 12 -1.99 -5.44 20.97
N ASP A 13 -1.04 -4.50 21.09
CA ASP A 13 -1.15 -3.16 20.53
C ASP A 13 -1.54 -3.26 19.04
N PRO A 14 -2.75 -2.83 18.63
CA PRO A 14 -3.23 -2.94 17.25
C PRO A 14 -2.30 -2.25 16.24
N LEU A 15 -1.61 -1.18 16.66
CA LEU A 15 -0.64 -0.47 15.84
C LEU A 15 0.60 -1.33 15.57
N ASN A 16 1.01 -2.14 16.56
CA ASN A 16 2.10 -3.10 16.39
C ASN A 16 1.73 -4.18 15.36
N PHE A 17 0.51 -4.71 15.41
CA PHE A 17 0.06 -5.71 14.44
C PHE A 17 0.01 -5.17 13.00
N GLU A 18 -0.56 -3.97 12.80
CA GLU A 18 -0.60 -3.35 11.47
C GLU A 18 0.80 -3.04 10.93
N ASN A 19 1.74 -2.64 11.80
CA ASN A 19 3.14 -2.44 11.41
C ASN A 19 3.83 -3.76 11.01
N GLN A 20 3.54 -4.86 11.71
CA GLN A 20 4.06 -6.18 11.34
C GLN A 20 3.50 -6.64 10.00
N LEU A 21 2.20 -6.45 9.76
CA LEU A 21 1.58 -6.74 8.48
C LEU A 21 2.23 -5.93 7.35
N ASP A 22 2.43 -4.63 7.58
CA ASP A 22 3.08 -3.75 6.62
C ASP A 22 4.49 -4.21 6.26
N LEU A 23 5.27 -4.67 7.24
CA LEU A 23 6.61 -5.22 7.01
C LEU A 23 6.56 -6.50 6.16
N LYS A 24 5.60 -7.40 6.43
CA LYS A 24 5.45 -8.65 5.65
C LYS A 24 5.00 -8.41 4.23
N GLU A 25 4.07 -7.49 4.01
CA GLU A 25 3.67 -7.10 2.65
C GLU A 25 4.81 -6.42 1.89
N GLU A 26 5.63 -5.61 2.56
CA GLU A 26 6.82 -5.02 1.95
C GLU A 26 7.89 -6.06 1.60
N GLU A 27 8.15 -7.03 2.49
CA GLU A 27 9.08 -8.15 2.22
C GLU A 27 8.68 -8.89 0.93
N LEU A 28 7.38 -9.16 0.80
CA LEU A 28 6.81 -9.80 -0.39
C LEU A 28 6.97 -8.92 -1.64
N LEU A 29 6.60 -7.63 -1.56
CA LEU A 29 6.75 -6.69 -2.67
C LEU A 29 8.21 -6.55 -3.11
N SER A 30 9.11 -6.49 -2.14
CA SER A 30 10.55 -6.47 -2.35
C SER A 30 11.08 -7.73 -3.04
N ALA A 31 10.58 -8.91 -2.65
CA ALA A 31 10.94 -10.17 -3.30
C ALA A 31 10.51 -10.18 -4.78
N SER A 32 9.29 -9.75 -5.08
CA SER A 32 8.79 -9.68 -6.46
C SER A 32 9.54 -8.66 -7.32
N CYS A 33 9.88 -7.49 -6.76
CA CYS A 33 10.71 -6.51 -7.46
C CYS A 33 12.11 -7.04 -7.77
N ARG A 34 12.72 -7.81 -6.85
CA ARG A 34 14.00 -8.50 -7.11
C ARG A 34 13.86 -9.53 -8.22
N LEU A 35 12.78 -10.31 -8.19
CA LEU A 35 12.49 -11.34 -9.19
C LEU A 35 12.35 -10.74 -10.58
N VAL A 36 11.62 -9.63 -10.75
CA VAL A 36 11.50 -8.92 -12.04
C VAL A 36 12.83 -8.35 -12.52
N LYS A 37 13.70 -7.89 -11.62
CA LYS A 37 15.06 -7.46 -12.01
C LYS A 37 15.90 -8.61 -12.55
N ILE A 38 15.78 -9.80 -11.96
CA ILE A 38 16.51 -11.00 -12.40
C ILE A 38 15.88 -11.56 -13.68
N PHE A 39 14.56 -11.51 -13.81
CA PHE A 39 13.79 -12.05 -14.91
C PHE A 39 12.90 -10.99 -15.57
N PRO A 40 13.46 -10.06 -16.37
CA PRO A 40 12.69 -8.96 -16.97
C PRO A 40 11.58 -9.41 -17.94
N HIS A 41 11.64 -10.64 -18.45
CA HIS A 41 10.60 -11.18 -19.33
C HIS A 41 9.28 -11.48 -18.60
N VAL A 42 9.28 -11.58 -17.27
CA VAL A 42 8.06 -11.80 -16.46
C VAL A 42 7.07 -10.65 -16.60
N ILE A 43 7.56 -9.45 -16.97
CA ILE A 43 6.74 -8.25 -17.14
C ILE A 43 6.53 -7.89 -18.61
N SER A 44 6.74 -8.82 -19.55
CA SER A 44 6.74 -8.57 -21.01
C SER A 44 5.51 -7.83 -21.56
N ASN A 45 4.41 -7.80 -20.80
CA ASN A 45 3.15 -7.15 -21.18
C ASN A 45 2.93 -5.79 -20.49
N TYR A 46 3.90 -5.26 -19.73
CA TYR A 46 3.81 -3.93 -19.14
C TYR A 46 4.43 -2.89 -20.08
N ASP A 47 3.58 -2.03 -20.63
CA ASP A 47 3.98 -0.95 -21.55
C ASP A 47 4.35 0.36 -20.84
N GLY A 48 4.33 0.36 -19.49
CA GLY A 48 4.57 1.57 -18.70
C GLY A 48 3.35 2.50 -18.56
N ASN A 49 2.26 2.25 -19.27
CA ASN A 49 1.14 3.19 -19.37
C ASN A 49 -0.07 2.80 -18.52
N ASP A 50 -0.09 1.61 -17.90
CA ASP A 50 -1.20 1.22 -17.03
C ASP A 50 -1.15 1.98 -15.69
N PRO A 51 -2.06 2.95 -15.46
CA PRO A 51 -2.05 3.75 -14.24
C PRO A 51 -2.41 2.93 -12.99
N LYS A 52 -3.06 1.77 -13.13
CA LYS A 52 -3.39 0.86 -12.02
C LYS A 52 -2.15 0.13 -11.48
N ARG A 53 -1.07 0.11 -12.25
CA ARG A 53 0.20 -0.53 -11.86
C ARG A 53 1.19 0.44 -11.26
N ILE A 54 0.95 1.74 -11.27
CA ILE A 54 1.85 2.73 -10.67
C ILE A 54 1.89 2.51 -9.15
N MET A 55 3.10 2.28 -8.63
CA MET A 55 3.32 2.14 -7.19
C MET A 55 3.05 3.46 -6.46
N GLY A 56 2.39 3.40 -5.31
CA GLY A 56 2.12 4.59 -4.51
C GLY A 56 0.96 5.43 -5.01
N LYS A 57 0.24 4.99 -6.04
CA LYS A 57 -0.91 5.74 -6.57
C LYS A 57 -2.09 5.65 -5.60
N LEU A 58 -2.61 6.81 -5.21
CA LEU A 58 -3.87 6.95 -4.50
C LEU A 58 -5.02 7.15 -5.50
N ASP A 59 -6.08 6.34 -5.38
CA ASP A 59 -7.22 6.40 -6.29
C ASP A 59 -8.25 7.39 -5.72
N MET A 60 -8.58 8.41 -6.50
CA MET A 60 -9.50 9.47 -6.08
C MET A 60 -10.89 8.92 -5.74
N GLU A 61 -11.35 7.89 -6.46
CA GLU A 61 -12.68 7.34 -6.21
C GLU A 61 -12.82 6.74 -4.81
N MET A 62 -11.73 6.20 -4.23
CA MET A 62 -11.80 5.70 -2.85
C MET A 62 -11.92 6.81 -1.80
N PHE A 63 -11.44 8.02 -2.10
CA PHE A 63 -11.69 9.18 -1.25
C PHE A 63 -13.14 9.63 -1.40
N VAL A 64 -13.66 9.68 -2.63
CA VAL A 64 -15.06 10.04 -2.90
C VAL A 64 -16.02 9.07 -2.22
N GLU A 65 -15.76 7.77 -2.31
CA GLU A 65 -16.54 6.73 -1.64
C GLU A 65 -16.49 6.87 -0.11
N ALA A 66 -15.30 7.07 0.47
CA ALA A 66 -15.15 7.23 1.91
C ALA A 66 -15.92 8.47 2.45
N TYR A 67 -15.89 9.59 1.72
CA TYR A 67 -16.69 10.76 2.09
C TYR A 67 -18.19 10.55 1.84
N ARG A 68 -18.56 9.80 0.79
CA ARG A 68 -19.96 9.46 0.52
C ARG A 68 -20.54 8.58 1.64
N ASP A 69 -19.80 7.62 2.14
CA ASP A 69 -20.21 6.74 3.26
C ASP A 69 -20.42 7.51 4.57
N LYS A 70 -19.83 8.70 4.68
CA LYS A 70 -19.91 9.58 5.86
C LYS A 70 -20.79 10.80 5.63
N ALA A 71 -21.38 10.92 4.45
CA ALA A 71 -22.21 12.05 4.08
C ALA A 71 -23.54 12.07 4.85
N THR A 72 -23.99 13.27 5.18
CA THR A 72 -25.30 13.56 5.75
C THR A 72 -26.28 13.98 4.66
N GLU A 73 -27.56 14.15 5.02
CA GLU A 73 -28.60 14.64 4.10
C GLU A 73 -28.33 16.05 3.54
N TYR A 74 -27.46 16.83 4.19
CA TYR A 74 -27.09 18.19 3.77
C TYR A 74 -25.90 18.22 2.81
N ASP A 75 -25.20 17.10 2.63
CA ASP A 75 -24.02 17.04 1.80
C ASP A 75 -24.38 16.84 0.32
N THR A 76 -23.98 17.80 -0.51
CA THR A 76 -24.12 17.66 -1.96
C THR A 76 -22.98 16.81 -2.54
N GLN A 77 -23.19 16.25 -3.73
CA GLN A 77 -22.12 15.50 -4.42
C GLN A 77 -20.88 16.35 -4.72
N ASP A 78 -21.05 17.65 -4.96
CA ASP A 78 -19.94 18.56 -5.19
C ASP A 78 -19.13 18.80 -3.92
N MET A 79 -19.79 18.99 -2.77
CA MET A 79 -19.11 19.10 -1.45
C MET A 79 -18.37 17.82 -1.07
N ILE A 80 -18.91 16.65 -1.41
CA ILE A 80 -18.23 15.36 -1.20
C ILE A 80 -16.96 15.29 -2.06
N ARG A 81 -17.06 15.63 -3.34
CA ARG A 81 -15.92 15.60 -4.27
C ARG A 81 -14.84 16.60 -3.92
N GLU A 82 -15.21 17.80 -3.48
CA GLU A 82 -14.27 18.85 -3.07
C GLU A 82 -13.43 18.38 -1.87
N ARG A 83 -14.08 17.93 -0.79
CA ARG A 83 -13.40 17.38 0.40
C ARG A 83 -12.54 16.16 0.08
N ALA A 84 -13.04 15.26 -0.77
CA ALA A 84 -12.28 14.11 -1.26
C ALA A 84 -11.04 14.55 -2.03
N SER A 85 -11.14 15.60 -2.86
CA SER A 85 -10.05 16.11 -3.68
C SER A 85 -8.95 16.74 -2.84
N GLU A 86 -9.32 17.57 -1.87
CA GLU A 86 -8.36 18.21 -0.95
C GLU A 86 -7.58 17.15 -0.15
N THR A 87 -8.29 16.15 0.38
CA THR A 87 -7.69 15.06 1.16
C THR A 87 -6.84 14.16 0.27
N HIS A 88 -7.31 13.85 -0.94
CA HIS A 88 -6.54 13.10 -1.94
C HIS A 88 -5.24 13.81 -2.31
N GLU A 89 -5.30 15.12 -2.56
CA GLU A 89 -4.13 15.92 -2.91
C GLU A 89 -3.13 15.96 -1.75
N LEU A 90 -3.60 16.19 -0.53
CA LEU A 90 -2.77 16.16 0.67
C LEU A 90 -1.99 14.85 0.79
N TRP A 91 -2.69 13.71 0.79
CA TRP A 91 -2.05 12.41 0.96
C TRP A 91 -1.18 12.04 -0.23
N SER A 92 -1.58 12.38 -1.46
CA SER A 92 -0.76 12.17 -2.66
C SER A 92 0.55 12.95 -2.58
N ASN A 93 0.51 14.18 -2.05
CA ASN A 93 1.70 14.99 -1.82
C ASN A 93 2.63 14.38 -0.77
N ILE A 94 2.09 13.87 0.34
CA ILE A 94 2.88 13.21 1.39
C ILE A 94 3.52 11.92 0.85
N VAL A 95 2.74 11.09 0.16
CA VAL A 95 3.24 9.84 -0.47
C VAL A 95 4.32 10.15 -1.51
N ARG A 96 4.14 11.19 -2.33
CA ARG A 96 5.14 11.62 -3.30
C ARG A 96 6.42 12.15 -2.63
N ALA A 97 6.29 12.96 -1.59
CA ALA A 97 7.43 13.49 -0.84
C ALA A 97 8.23 12.37 -0.18
N ALA A 98 7.54 11.33 0.30
CA ALA A 98 8.17 10.14 0.84
C ALA A 98 9.11 9.45 -0.17
N ASN A 99 8.76 9.44 -1.46
CA ASN A 99 9.62 8.88 -2.51
C ASN A 99 10.98 9.59 -2.61
N LEU A 100 11.03 10.88 -2.26
CA LEU A 100 12.21 11.73 -2.43
C LEU A 100 13.18 11.67 -1.24
N GLN A 101 12.75 11.14 -0.08
CA GLN A 101 13.53 11.12 1.16
C GLN A 101 14.16 9.75 1.49
N LEU A 102 14.01 8.77 0.60
CA LEU A 102 14.48 7.42 0.85
C LEU A 102 15.98 7.31 0.57
N ASP A 103 16.77 7.10 1.63
CA ASP A 103 18.13 6.60 1.52
C ASP A 103 18.07 5.10 1.15
N PRO A 104 18.54 4.69 -0.05
CA PRO A 104 18.53 3.30 -0.46
C PRO A 104 19.40 2.38 0.41
N ASN A 105 20.24 2.95 1.29
CA ASN A 105 21.12 2.21 2.21
C ASN A 105 20.60 2.18 3.66
N ALA A 106 19.49 2.85 3.97
CA ALA A 106 18.88 2.79 5.29
C ALA A 106 18.16 1.44 5.46
N ASP A 107 18.89 0.44 5.93
CA ASP A 107 18.29 -0.85 6.30
C ASP A 107 17.43 -0.70 7.57
N ASN A 108 16.19 -1.20 7.46
CA ASN A 108 15.28 -1.55 8.55
C ASN A 108 14.73 -0.44 9.46
N ALA A 109 14.99 0.85 9.21
CA ALA A 109 14.30 1.90 9.95
C ALA A 109 12.82 2.00 9.49
N PRO A 110 11.83 2.03 10.42
CA PRO A 110 10.44 2.22 10.06
C PRO A 110 10.27 3.59 9.40
N PHE A 111 10.16 3.57 8.08
CA PHE A 111 9.92 4.74 7.26
C PHE A 111 8.51 5.29 7.54
N ARG A 112 8.44 6.37 8.33
CA ARG A 112 7.20 7.06 8.72
C ARG A 112 7.21 8.51 8.21
N PRO A 113 7.04 8.73 6.89
CA PRO A 113 6.95 10.09 6.33
C PRO A 113 5.62 10.78 6.70
N TYR A 114 4.69 10.04 7.31
CA TYR A 114 3.40 10.52 7.79
C TYR A 114 3.35 10.51 9.31
N ARG A 115 2.62 11.48 9.89
CA ARG A 115 2.28 11.48 11.31
C ARG A 115 1.24 10.40 11.54
N VAL A 116 1.53 9.46 12.45
CA VAL A 116 0.61 8.35 12.79
C VAL A 116 -0.75 8.89 13.23
N GLU A 117 -0.76 9.95 14.02
CA GLU A 117 -1.98 10.63 14.48
C GLU A 117 -2.89 11.06 13.32
N SER A 118 -2.32 11.67 12.26
CA SER A 118 -3.11 12.12 11.11
C SER A 118 -3.75 10.95 10.35
N LEU A 119 -3.09 9.80 10.34
CA LEU A 119 -3.60 8.61 9.68
C LEU A 119 -4.68 7.90 10.54
N GLU A 120 -4.52 7.87 11.86
CA GLU A 120 -5.55 7.33 12.77
C GLU A 120 -6.80 8.23 12.78
N ILE A 121 -6.66 9.57 12.74
CA ILE A 121 -7.81 10.48 12.56
C ILE A 121 -8.57 10.14 11.29
N LEU A 122 -7.86 9.92 10.17
CA LEU A 122 -8.49 9.52 8.91
C LEU A 122 -9.21 8.16 9.03
N LYS A 123 -8.66 7.20 9.78
CA LYS A 123 -9.30 5.91 10.04
C LYS A 123 -10.61 6.07 10.80
N GLU A 124 -10.64 6.95 11.80
CA GLU A 124 -11.83 7.24 12.60
C GLU A 124 -12.90 7.97 11.77
N GLU A 125 -12.49 9.01 11.03
CA GLU A 125 -13.39 9.88 10.27
C GLU A 125 -13.90 9.20 9.00
N LEU A 126 -13.00 8.64 8.18
CA LEU A 126 -13.26 8.18 6.81
C LEU A 126 -13.19 6.65 6.65
N GLY A 127 -12.78 5.92 7.69
CA GLY A 127 -12.88 4.48 7.77
C GLY A 127 -11.62 3.70 7.37
N LEU A 128 -11.68 2.40 7.65
CA LEU A 128 -10.55 1.47 7.56
C LEU A 128 -10.07 1.22 6.13
N THR A 129 -10.95 1.28 5.14
CA THR A 129 -10.61 1.01 3.73
C THR A 129 -9.66 2.05 3.19
N LEU A 130 -10.00 3.34 3.32
CA LEU A 130 -9.16 4.45 2.88
C LEU A 130 -7.83 4.48 3.65
N TYR A 131 -7.90 4.26 4.95
CA TYR A 131 -6.72 4.10 5.81
C TYR A 131 -5.73 3.05 5.29
N ARG A 132 -6.20 1.83 5.02
CA ARG A 132 -5.37 0.73 4.51
C ARG A 132 -4.77 1.05 3.15
N HIS A 133 -5.52 1.75 2.28
CA HIS A 133 -5.04 2.17 0.98
C HIS A 133 -3.88 3.16 1.07
N ILE A 134 -3.99 4.14 1.96
CA ILE A 134 -2.92 5.11 2.18
C ILE A 134 -1.67 4.41 2.73
N ARG A 135 -1.82 3.50 3.71
CA ARG A 135 -0.68 2.68 4.19
C ARG A 135 -0.02 1.91 3.05
N LYS A 136 -0.83 1.29 2.18
CA LYS A 136 -0.36 0.56 1.02
C LYS A 136 0.48 1.42 0.09
N ALA A 137 0.02 2.63 -0.20
CA ALA A 137 0.76 3.56 -1.06
C ALA A 137 2.16 3.87 -0.49
N PHE A 138 2.29 4.08 0.83
CA PHE A 138 3.59 4.27 1.46
C PHE A 138 4.51 3.05 1.36
N ARG A 139 3.97 1.84 1.58
CA ARG A 139 4.73 0.59 1.41
C ARG A 139 5.27 0.47 -0.02
N GLU A 140 4.42 0.76 -0.99
CA GLU A 140 4.79 0.68 -2.41
C GLU A 140 5.86 1.69 -2.80
N VAL A 141 5.74 2.94 -2.38
CA VAL A 141 6.77 3.97 -2.64
C VAL A 141 8.11 3.57 -2.03
N ARG A 142 8.09 2.99 -0.81
CA ARG A 142 9.31 2.51 -0.15
C ARG A 142 10.03 1.45 -0.97
N VAL A 143 9.30 0.42 -1.43
CA VAL A 143 9.90 -0.61 -2.29
C VAL A 143 10.32 -0.02 -3.64
N ALA A 144 9.51 0.87 -4.22
CA ALA A 144 9.81 1.50 -5.49
C ALA A 144 11.15 2.25 -5.46
N ALA A 145 11.42 3.02 -4.40
CA ALA A 145 12.68 3.72 -4.26
C ALA A 145 13.85 2.75 -4.02
N LYS A 146 13.70 1.78 -3.11
CA LYS A 146 14.75 0.80 -2.77
C LYS A 146 15.19 -0.01 -4.00
N TYR A 147 14.24 -0.41 -4.84
CA TYR A 147 14.53 -1.25 -6.02
C TYR A 147 14.51 -0.49 -7.33
N ARG A 148 14.20 0.81 -7.38
CA ARG A 148 14.04 1.56 -8.65
C ARG A 148 13.05 0.88 -9.62
N VAL A 149 11.95 0.37 -9.07
CA VAL A 149 10.85 -0.26 -9.82
C VAL A 149 9.58 0.50 -9.48
N HIS A 150 9.11 1.37 -10.36
CA HIS A 150 7.98 2.27 -10.09
C HIS A 150 6.60 1.67 -10.40
N PHE A 151 6.55 0.38 -10.72
CA PHE A 151 5.34 -0.32 -11.10
C PHE A 151 5.18 -1.65 -10.37
N ARG A 152 3.95 -2.01 -10.03
CA ARG A 152 3.59 -3.29 -9.42
C ARG A 152 3.92 -4.43 -10.40
N PRO A 153 4.74 -5.41 -9.99
CA PRO A 153 5.13 -6.50 -10.88
C PRO A 153 4.03 -7.55 -11.12
N TRP A 154 2.88 -7.47 -10.45
CA TRP A 154 1.87 -8.53 -10.39
C TRP A 154 0.43 -8.16 -10.79
N ASN A 155 0.21 -7.22 -11.71
CA ASN A 155 -1.13 -7.01 -12.27
C ASN A 155 -1.15 -7.52 -13.71
N THR A 156 -1.41 -8.81 -13.87
CA THR A 156 -1.46 -9.44 -15.20
C THR A 156 -2.88 -9.68 -15.72
N ARG A 157 -3.95 -9.52 -14.90
CA ARG A 157 -5.37 -9.48 -15.32
C ARG A 157 -6.33 -9.08 -14.18
N GLU A 158 -7.40 -8.38 -14.56
CA GLU A 158 -8.64 -8.10 -13.79
C GLU A 158 -8.48 -7.76 -12.32
N ASP A 159 -8.08 -6.52 -12.02
CA ASP A 159 -8.29 -5.82 -10.74
C ASP A 159 -7.87 -6.58 -9.46
N LYS A 160 -7.06 -7.63 -9.59
CA LYS A 160 -6.56 -8.46 -8.50
C LYS A 160 -5.05 -8.49 -8.53
N GLU A 161 -4.49 -8.28 -7.35
CA GLU A 161 -3.06 -8.46 -7.14
C GLU A 161 -2.70 -9.93 -7.32
N ALA A 162 -1.76 -10.24 -8.21
CA ALA A 162 -1.31 -11.62 -8.34
C ALA A 162 -0.59 -12.04 -7.06
N ASN A 163 -0.97 -13.22 -6.57
CA ASN A 163 -0.32 -13.83 -5.42
C ASN A 163 1.06 -14.39 -5.81
N PHE A 164 1.85 -14.78 -4.80
CA PHE A 164 3.18 -15.35 -5.00
C PHE A 164 3.18 -16.54 -5.96
N ASP A 165 2.18 -17.41 -5.89
CA ASP A 165 2.03 -18.57 -6.78
C ASP A 165 1.85 -18.16 -8.26
N SER A 166 1.11 -17.07 -8.51
CA SER A 166 0.93 -16.52 -9.86
C SER A 166 2.24 -15.98 -10.43
N LEU A 167 3.10 -15.40 -9.59
CA LEU A 167 4.43 -14.93 -9.95
C LEU A 167 5.42 -16.08 -10.20
N LEU A 168 5.29 -17.18 -9.45
CA LEU A 168 6.10 -18.38 -9.70
C LEU A 168 5.68 -19.08 -10.99
N THR A 169 4.38 -19.12 -11.27
CA THR A 169 3.85 -19.74 -12.50
C THR A 169 4.31 -19.00 -13.76
N SER A 170 4.47 -17.68 -13.71
CA SER A 170 5.00 -16.91 -14.84
C SER A 170 6.51 -17.09 -15.06
N LEU A 171 7.24 -17.66 -14.09
CA LEU A 171 8.66 -18.00 -14.21
C LEU A 171 8.90 -19.39 -14.80
N THR A 172 7.93 -20.30 -14.72
CA THR A 172 8.08 -21.62 -15.35
C THR A 172 8.03 -21.45 -16.87
N PRO A 173 9.09 -21.81 -17.61
CA PRO A 173 9.05 -21.78 -19.06
C PRO A 173 7.92 -22.69 -19.51
N THR A 174 6.98 -22.15 -20.28
CA THR A 174 6.15 -23.00 -21.15
C THR A 174 7.08 -23.51 -22.25
N TRP A 175 7.85 -24.56 -21.94
CA TRP A 175 8.52 -25.30 -23.00
C TRP A 175 7.43 -25.86 -23.91
N PRO A 176 7.44 -25.56 -25.22
CA PRO A 176 6.71 -26.39 -26.14
C PRO A 176 7.41 -27.76 -26.08
N LEU A 177 6.69 -28.77 -25.61
CA LEU A 177 7.07 -30.16 -25.87
C LEU A 177 6.97 -30.34 -27.39
N GLY A 178 8.11 -30.14 -28.06
CA GLY A 178 8.35 -30.49 -29.46
C GLY A 178 9.20 -31.72 -29.53
#